data_AF-A0A1Q5E3T7-F1
#
_entry.id   AF-A0A1Q5E3T7-F1
#
_cell.length_a   1.000
_cell.length_b   1.000
_cell.length_c   1.000
_cell.angle_alpha   90.00
_cell.angle_beta   90.00
_cell.angle_gamma   90.00
#
_symmetry.space_group_name_H-M   'P 1'
#
loop_
_entity.id
_entity.type
_entity.pdbx_description
1 polymer ?
#
loop_
_entity_poly.entity_id
_entity_poly.type
_entity_poly.pdbx_seq_one_letter_code
_entity_poly.pdbx_strand_id
1 'polypeptide(L)'
;MISRRKFLTGGAAATATALTYPLWGSALSPSASASAATCELALVNKSLPGRVNAYVTGHEQGTDRWVLLRADGSVYHPDSPSAPQTPLPVDCAIPLNGAGGAPVVLTLPQMYGARVYFVRDDTLTFYLNPGPALVEPAFATSTDPNYGRTWSFCEFTFNPQQLYANISYVDLVTALPIGLTLEGDSTHTVAPLPDGAVDRIADGLIAQAAADGQPWDQLVTRGADGSVLRVISPQNLMAPYFDRPDQMPFRDLFTAQIDEVWEKYRSTDLRIDLQGGRGVRTGRVSGDTLTFDGGHTFSKPVSKDIFTCNHGPFTNNPADNDDKKALLARLAAGFNRSIMLSHPDQPNGTSVADYYQGAVTNHWSRIVHANSPIGYAFPYDDVRPDGEPDVSGAANDGNPRRFTVSVGS
;
A
#
# COMPACT_ATOMS: atom_id res chain seq x y z
N MET A 1 -35.19 -26.04 2.22
CA MET A 1 -34.16 -26.92 1.61
C MET A 1 -33.87 -26.40 0.22
N ILE A 2 -32.82 -25.60 0.08
CA ILE A 2 -32.39 -25.01 -1.20
C ILE A 2 -30.94 -25.42 -1.43
N SER A 3 -30.71 -25.85 -2.66
CA SER A 3 -29.73 -26.85 -3.07
C SER A 3 -28.29 -26.32 -3.18
N ARG A 4 -27.35 -27.16 -2.71
CA ARG A 4 -25.91 -27.12 -2.99
C ARG A 4 -25.67 -27.39 -4.48
N ARG A 5 -25.58 -26.35 -5.32
CA ARG A 5 -24.92 -26.39 -6.64
C ARG A 5 -24.76 -24.97 -7.18
N LYS A 6 -23.61 -24.38 -6.86
CA LYS A 6 -22.85 -23.38 -7.65
C LYS A 6 -21.50 -23.20 -6.94
N PHE A 7 -20.74 -24.28 -6.94
CA PHE A 7 -19.32 -24.32 -6.65
C PHE A 7 -18.68 -24.73 -7.98
N LEU A 8 -17.64 -24.03 -8.42
CA LEU A 8 -16.91 -24.18 -9.70
C LEU A 8 -17.50 -23.43 -10.91
N THR A 9 -17.20 -22.13 -11.01
CA THR A 9 -16.74 -21.44 -12.23
C THR A 9 -16.41 -19.99 -11.85
N GLY A 10 -15.14 -19.60 -11.95
CA GLY A 10 -14.70 -18.23 -11.70
C GLY A 10 -13.65 -18.13 -10.60
N GLY A 11 -12.56 -18.90 -10.72
CA GLY A 11 -11.30 -18.55 -10.05
C GLY A 11 -10.76 -17.28 -10.71
N ALA A 12 -11.27 -16.11 -10.28
CA ALA A 12 -10.52 -14.88 -10.42
C ALA A 12 -9.31 -15.04 -9.50
N ALA A 13 -8.11 -15.01 -10.07
CA ALA A 13 -6.91 -14.78 -9.29
C ALA A 13 -7.18 -13.52 -8.46
N ALA A 14 -7.35 -13.70 -7.16
CA ALA A 14 -7.42 -12.60 -6.22
C ALA A 14 -6.01 -11.99 -6.19
N THR A 15 -5.72 -11.09 -7.12
CA THR A 15 -4.64 -10.11 -6.93
C THR A 15 -5.05 -9.31 -5.70
N ALA A 16 -4.47 -9.66 -4.56
CA ALA A 16 -4.63 -8.93 -3.31
C ALA A 16 -3.94 -7.57 -3.43
N THR A 17 -4.50 -6.68 -4.26
CA THR A 17 -4.21 -5.26 -4.19
C THR A 17 -5.13 -4.72 -3.11
N ALA A 18 -4.60 -4.62 -1.89
CA ALA A 18 -5.30 -3.91 -0.84
C ALA A 18 -5.34 -2.44 -1.27
N LEU A 19 -6.47 -1.99 -1.82
CA LEU A 19 -6.74 -0.57 -2.03
C LEU A 19 -6.74 0.10 -0.64
N THR A 20 -5.58 0.50 -0.15
CA THR A 20 -5.45 1.26 1.09
C THR A 20 -5.82 2.70 0.80
N TYR A 21 -7.12 2.97 0.67
CA TYR A 21 -7.63 4.33 0.80
C TYR A 21 -7.83 4.59 2.31
N PRO A 22 -6.96 5.38 2.98
CA PRO A 22 -7.30 5.84 4.31
C PRO A 22 -8.52 6.76 4.20
N LEU A 23 -9.66 6.32 4.73
CA LEU A 23 -10.92 7.09 4.80
C LEU A 23 -10.86 8.22 5.84
N TRP A 24 -9.71 8.88 6.00
CA TRP A 24 -9.58 10.05 6.88
C TRP A 24 -9.55 11.32 6.05
N GLY A 25 -10.73 11.79 5.67
CA GLY A 25 -10.94 13.07 5.01
C GLY A 25 -12.20 13.80 5.47
N SER A 26 -12.73 13.46 6.65
CA SER A 26 -14.04 13.95 7.11
C SER A 26 -13.96 14.70 8.44
N ALA A 27 -13.05 15.67 8.57
CA ALA A 27 -13.19 16.70 9.59
C ALA A 27 -12.30 17.90 9.24
N LEU A 28 -12.95 19.01 8.85
CA LEU A 28 -12.40 20.36 8.67
C LEU A 28 -11.65 20.64 7.37
N SER A 29 -12.38 20.64 6.25
CA SER A 29 -12.02 21.48 5.09
C SER A 29 -12.94 22.71 5.07
N PRO A 30 -12.43 23.95 4.92
CA PRO A 30 -13.26 25.08 4.53
C PRO A 30 -13.93 24.73 3.18
N SER A 31 -15.10 25.30 2.91
CA SER A 31 -15.90 25.03 1.70
C SER A 31 -15.02 24.98 0.44
N ALA A 32 -14.63 23.77 0.04
CA ALA A 32 -13.78 23.58 -1.12
C ALA A 32 -14.60 23.91 -2.35
N SER A 33 -14.13 24.85 -3.17
CA SER A 33 -14.60 24.92 -4.56
C SER A 33 -14.28 23.57 -5.22
N ALA A 34 -15.18 23.07 -6.05
CA ALA A 34 -14.92 21.82 -6.77
C ALA A 34 -13.58 21.92 -7.50
N SER A 35 -12.73 20.92 -7.33
CA SER A 35 -11.48 20.80 -8.06
C SER A 35 -11.73 20.89 -9.57
N ALA A 36 -10.74 21.39 -10.31
CA ALA A 36 -10.77 21.38 -11.77
C ALA A 36 -11.05 19.97 -12.33
N ALA A 37 -11.70 19.91 -13.49
CA ALA A 37 -11.98 18.65 -14.19
C ALA A 37 -10.70 17.97 -14.72
N THR A 38 -9.62 18.75 -14.85
CA THR A 38 -8.32 18.29 -15.35
C THR A 38 -7.19 19.02 -14.64
N CYS A 39 -6.00 18.42 -14.55
CA CYS A 39 -4.75 19.11 -14.20
C CYS A 39 -3.61 18.67 -15.14
N GLU A 40 -2.44 19.32 -15.07
CA GLU A 40 -1.26 18.83 -15.79
C GLU A 40 -0.69 17.59 -15.12
N LEU A 41 -0.39 16.54 -15.90
CA LEU A 41 0.45 15.42 -15.48
C LEU A 41 1.81 15.56 -16.15
N ALA A 42 2.87 15.68 -15.34
CA ALA A 42 4.25 15.73 -15.79
C ALA A 42 4.97 14.43 -15.43
N LEU A 43 5.38 13.66 -16.44
CA LEU A 43 6.11 12.39 -16.26
C LEU A 43 7.60 12.59 -16.55
N VAL A 44 8.46 12.19 -15.61
CA VAL A 44 9.90 12.54 -15.64
C VAL A 44 10.78 11.33 -15.35
N ASN A 45 11.77 11.11 -16.20
CA ASN A 45 12.93 10.27 -15.87
C ASN A 45 14.03 11.16 -15.28
N LYS A 46 14.25 11.10 -13.97
CA LYS A 46 15.26 11.92 -13.28
C LYS A 46 16.67 11.44 -13.55
N SER A 47 16.92 10.15 -13.40
CA SER A 47 18.28 9.62 -13.32
C SER A 47 18.47 8.23 -13.93
N LEU A 48 17.40 7.56 -14.36
CA LEU A 48 17.51 6.19 -14.84
C LEU A 48 18.11 6.11 -16.25
N PRO A 49 19.14 5.28 -16.47
CA PRO A 49 19.67 5.06 -17.80
C PRO A 49 18.70 4.23 -18.65
N GLY A 50 18.90 4.26 -19.97
CA GLY A 50 18.11 3.49 -20.91
C GLY A 50 16.77 4.16 -21.26
N ARG A 51 15.84 3.36 -21.79
CA ARG A 51 14.49 3.82 -22.15
C ARG A 51 13.55 3.63 -20.97
N VAL A 52 12.66 4.58 -20.73
CA VAL A 52 11.60 4.45 -19.73
C VAL A 52 10.26 4.72 -20.42
N ASN A 53 9.32 3.80 -20.24
CA ASN A 53 7.93 4.00 -20.64
C ASN A 53 7.06 4.13 -19.39
N ALA A 54 6.05 4.99 -19.46
CA ALA A 54 5.03 5.13 -18.45
C ALA A 54 3.65 4.65 -18.95
N TYR A 55 2.75 4.36 -18.02
CA TYR A 55 1.34 4.08 -18.30
C TYR A 55 0.48 4.75 -17.23
N VAL A 56 -0.68 5.28 -17.61
CA VAL A 56 -1.65 5.87 -16.68
C VAL A 56 -2.96 5.12 -16.84
N THR A 57 -3.44 4.49 -15.77
CA THR A 57 -4.66 3.67 -15.76
C THR A 57 -5.57 4.07 -14.61
N GLY A 58 -6.86 3.81 -14.70
CA GLY A 58 -7.82 3.95 -13.60
C GLY A 58 -9.25 3.95 -14.11
N HIS A 59 -10.17 4.55 -13.35
CA HIS A 59 -11.60 4.57 -13.67
C HIS A 59 -12.13 5.99 -13.84
N GLU A 60 -12.98 6.20 -14.83
CA GLU A 60 -13.71 7.44 -15.05
C GLU A 60 -14.74 7.66 -13.93
N GLN A 61 -14.77 8.87 -13.38
CA GLN A 61 -15.76 9.25 -12.38
C GLN A 61 -17.19 9.19 -12.95
N GLY A 62 -18.09 8.54 -12.23
CA GLY A 62 -19.53 8.52 -12.54
C GLY A 62 -19.96 7.48 -13.57
N THR A 63 -19.05 6.88 -14.33
CA THR A 63 -19.36 5.79 -15.28
C THR A 63 -18.69 4.46 -14.91
N ASP A 64 -17.69 4.50 -14.02
CA ASP A 64 -16.83 3.38 -13.62
C ASP A 64 -16.13 2.69 -14.80
N ARG A 65 -16.05 3.36 -15.97
CA ARG A 65 -15.36 2.82 -17.14
C ARG A 65 -13.85 2.89 -16.92
N TRP A 66 -13.14 1.83 -17.33
CA TRP A 66 -11.69 1.89 -17.42
C TRP A 66 -11.23 3.03 -18.33
N VAL A 67 -10.16 3.68 -17.91
CA VAL A 67 -9.47 4.78 -18.59
C VAL A 67 -7.99 4.46 -18.64
N LEU A 68 -7.40 4.61 -19.82
CA LEU A 68 -5.96 4.67 -20.01
C LEU A 68 -5.60 5.93 -20.81
N LEU A 69 -4.47 6.56 -20.48
CA LEU A 69 -3.94 7.66 -21.30
C LEU A 69 -2.99 7.14 -22.36
N ARG A 70 -3.05 7.72 -23.56
CA ARG A 70 -2.10 7.48 -24.65
C ARG A 70 -0.98 8.53 -24.65
N ALA A 71 0.10 8.26 -25.37
CA ALA A 71 1.25 9.16 -25.50
C ALA A 71 0.89 10.57 -26.05
N ASP A 72 -0.19 10.69 -26.81
CA ASP A 72 -0.69 11.97 -27.33
C ASP A 72 -1.63 12.70 -26.36
N GLY A 73 -1.88 12.15 -25.17
CA GLY A 73 -2.78 12.69 -24.15
C GLY A 73 -4.26 12.33 -24.37
N SER A 74 -4.61 11.59 -25.43
CA SER A 74 -5.99 11.15 -25.63
C SER A 74 -6.37 10.03 -24.65
N VAL A 75 -7.64 10.03 -24.23
CA VAL A 75 -8.23 9.03 -23.35
C VAL A 75 -8.67 7.81 -24.15
N TYR A 76 -8.27 6.63 -23.70
CA TYR A 76 -8.74 5.35 -24.20
C TYR A 76 -9.63 4.65 -23.18
N HIS A 77 -10.82 4.26 -23.63
CA HIS A 77 -11.70 3.36 -22.90
C HIS A 77 -11.70 2.00 -23.59
N PRO A 78 -11.22 0.93 -22.94
CA PRO A 78 -11.27 -0.41 -23.52
C PRO A 78 -12.71 -0.91 -23.64
N ASP A 79 -12.99 -1.64 -24.71
CA ASP A 79 -14.24 -2.38 -24.88
C ASP A 79 -14.17 -3.74 -24.15
N SER A 80 -15.32 -4.32 -23.81
CA SER A 80 -15.38 -5.67 -23.25
C SER A 80 -14.89 -6.69 -24.28
N PRO A 81 -13.82 -7.47 -23.99
CA PRO A 81 -13.42 -8.57 -24.86
C PRO A 81 -14.41 -9.73 -24.75
N SER A 82 -14.37 -10.65 -25.73
CA SER A 82 -15.18 -11.88 -25.71
C SER A 82 -14.61 -12.98 -24.81
N ALA A 83 -13.34 -12.89 -24.41
CA ALA A 83 -12.64 -13.89 -23.63
C ALA A 83 -11.74 -13.23 -22.56
N PRO A 84 -11.49 -13.90 -21.42
CA PRO A 84 -10.52 -13.42 -20.44
C PRO A 84 -9.10 -13.44 -20.98
N GLN A 85 -8.20 -12.70 -20.32
CA GLN A 85 -6.77 -12.61 -20.67
C GLN A 85 -6.55 -12.21 -22.14
N THR A 86 -7.43 -11.37 -22.69
CA THR A 86 -7.29 -10.85 -24.05
C THR A 86 -6.30 -9.68 -24.03
N PRO A 87 -5.23 -9.66 -24.85
CA PRO A 87 -4.28 -8.55 -24.85
C PRO A 87 -4.95 -7.19 -25.04
N LEU A 88 -4.48 -6.17 -24.33
CA LEU A 88 -4.94 -4.80 -24.56
C LEU A 88 -4.67 -4.42 -26.03
N PRO A 89 -5.71 -4.08 -26.83
CA PRO A 89 -5.55 -3.94 -28.29
C PRO A 89 -4.92 -2.62 -28.71
N VAL A 90 -4.78 -1.67 -27.78
CA VAL A 90 -4.25 -0.33 -28.02
C VAL A 90 -3.00 -0.14 -27.17
N ASP A 91 -1.90 0.25 -27.82
CA ASP A 91 -0.69 0.65 -27.12
C ASP A 91 -0.91 1.97 -26.37
N CYS A 92 -0.79 1.91 -25.05
CA CYS A 92 -0.93 3.05 -24.14
C CYS A 92 0.42 3.40 -23.47
N ALA A 93 1.55 2.92 -24.02
CA ALA A 93 2.86 3.33 -23.54
C ALA A 93 3.09 4.82 -23.80
N ILE A 94 3.62 5.52 -22.79
CA ILE A 94 4.02 6.92 -22.85
C ILE A 94 5.54 6.96 -22.72
N PRO A 95 6.31 7.05 -23.83
CA PRO A 95 7.77 7.10 -23.78
C PRO A 95 8.24 8.38 -23.09
N LEU A 96 9.12 8.26 -22.10
CA LEU A 96 9.72 9.43 -21.45
C LEU A 96 10.95 9.92 -22.21
N ASN A 97 11.27 11.19 -22.02
CA ASN A 97 12.59 11.71 -22.40
C ASN A 97 13.70 11.01 -21.58
N GLY A 98 14.92 11.03 -22.11
CA GLY A 98 16.10 10.46 -21.43
C GLY A 98 16.34 11.08 -20.05
N ALA A 99 17.21 10.45 -19.26
CA ALA A 99 17.55 10.91 -17.91
C ALA A 99 17.89 12.40 -17.86
N GLY A 100 17.26 13.13 -16.92
CA GLY A 100 17.43 14.58 -16.75
C GLY A 100 16.79 15.43 -17.85
N GLY A 101 16.06 14.81 -18.79
CA GLY A 101 15.32 15.50 -19.85
C GLY A 101 14.08 16.22 -19.33
N ALA A 102 13.50 17.08 -20.17
CA ALA A 102 12.27 17.77 -19.86
C ALA A 102 11.10 16.79 -19.61
N PRO A 103 10.10 17.13 -18.78
CA PRO A 103 8.93 16.28 -18.57
C PRO A 103 8.14 16.02 -19.86
N VAL A 104 7.54 14.84 -19.97
CA VAL A 104 6.41 14.60 -20.88
C VAL A 104 5.15 15.08 -20.17
N VAL A 105 4.46 16.07 -20.74
CA VAL A 105 3.31 16.72 -20.12
C VAL A 105 2.02 16.30 -20.84
N LEU A 106 1.07 15.76 -20.08
CA LEU A 106 -0.26 15.34 -20.54
C LEU A 106 -1.35 16.07 -19.74
N THR A 107 -2.58 16.05 -20.25
CA THR A 107 -3.76 16.47 -19.49
C THR A 107 -4.31 15.28 -18.71
N LEU A 108 -4.33 15.37 -17.38
CA LEU A 108 -4.90 14.35 -16.51
C LEU A 108 -6.38 14.64 -16.22
N PRO A 109 -7.33 13.80 -16.67
CA PRO A 109 -8.71 13.89 -16.24
C PRO A 109 -8.88 13.38 -14.81
N GLN A 110 -9.99 13.76 -14.16
CA GLN A 110 -10.43 13.11 -12.93
C GLN A 110 -10.62 11.61 -13.15
N MET A 111 -10.03 10.81 -12.25
CA MET A 111 -10.10 9.36 -12.26
C MET A 111 -9.79 8.79 -10.88
N TYR A 112 -10.30 7.61 -10.55
CA TYR A 112 -10.08 6.96 -9.25
C TYR A 112 -9.58 5.53 -9.41
N GLY A 113 -9.02 4.98 -8.33
CA GLY A 113 -8.35 3.68 -8.36
C GLY A 113 -7.26 3.67 -9.43
N ALA A 114 -6.53 4.79 -9.53
CA ALA A 114 -5.67 5.09 -10.64
C ALA A 114 -4.20 4.85 -10.30
N ARG A 115 -3.41 4.54 -11.32
CA ARG A 115 -1.98 4.25 -11.21
C ARG A 115 -1.19 4.92 -12.30
N VAL A 116 -0.01 5.39 -11.92
CA VAL A 116 1.07 5.70 -12.87
C VAL A 116 2.12 4.60 -12.74
N TYR A 117 2.32 3.84 -13.80
CA TYR A 117 3.36 2.83 -13.90
C TYR A 117 4.58 3.38 -14.62
N PHE A 118 5.77 2.89 -14.26
CA PHE A 118 6.99 3.03 -15.05
C PHE A 118 7.61 1.66 -15.30
N VAL A 119 8.20 1.47 -16.48
CA VAL A 119 8.99 0.30 -16.84
C VAL A 119 10.25 0.74 -17.57
N ARG A 120 11.38 0.12 -17.21
CA ARG A 120 12.68 0.42 -17.79
C ARG A 120 13.05 -0.63 -18.85
N ASP A 121 13.58 -0.14 -19.97
CA ASP A 121 14.12 -0.88 -21.12
C ASP A 121 13.14 -1.90 -21.76
N ASP A 122 11.84 -1.77 -21.48
CA ASP A 122 10.76 -2.64 -21.97
C ASP A 122 9.42 -1.89 -22.00
N THR A 123 8.33 -2.57 -22.36
CA THR A 123 6.93 -2.14 -22.19
C THR A 123 6.24 -3.00 -21.14
N LEU A 124 5.08 -2.60 -20.64
CA LEU A 124 4.22 -3.46 -19.81
C LEU A 124 3.17 -4.15 -20.66
N THR A 125 2.87 -5.40 -20.31
CA THR A 125 1.82 -6.21 -20.95
C THR A 125 0.59 -6.16 -20.07
N PHE A 126 -0.50 -5.61 -20.62
CA PHE A 126 -1.82 -5.57 -20.00
C PHE A 126 -2.77 -6.52 -20.73
N TYR A 127 -3.72 -7.09 -19.99
CA TYR A 127 -4.83 -7.85 -20.58
C TYR A 127 -6.18 -7.26 -20.17
N LEU A 128 -7.23 -7.73 -20.82
CA LEU A 128 -8.62 -7.43 -20.54
C LEU A 128 -9.39 -8.72 -20.28
N ASN A 129 -10.30 -8.66 -19.31
CA ASN A 129 -11.36 -9.65 -19.10
C ASN A 129 -12.73 -9.08 -19.49
N PRO A 130 -13.73 -9.94 -19.81
CA PRO A 130 -15.10 -9.50 -20.07
C PRO A 130 -15.64 -8.67 -18.91
N GLY A 131 -16.35 -7.58 -19.21
CA GLY A 131 -16.75 -6.59 -18.22
C GLY A 131 -16.91 -5.20 -18.84
N PRO A 132 -15.87 -4.57 -19.41
CA PRO A 132 -14.43 -4.91 -19.40
C PRO A 132 -13.78 -4.77 -18.02
N ALA A 133 -12.73 -5.56 -17.76
CA ALA A 133 -11.85 -5.37 -16.60
C ALA A 133 -10.38 -5.42 -17.03
N LEU A 134 -9.60 -4.39 -16.68
CA LEU A 134 -8.16 -4.37 -16.89
C LEU A 134 -7.48 -5.38 -15.96
N VAL A 135 -6.66 -6.25 -16.53
CA VAL A 135 -5.75 -7.12 -15.81
C VAL A 135 -4.43 -6.37 -15.69
N GLU A 136 -4.21 -5.82 -14.50
CA GLU A 136 -3.00 -5.09 -14.18
C GLU A 136 -1.82 -6.03 -13.89
N PRO A 137 -0.56 -5.59 -14.07
CA PRO A 137 0.62 -6.41 -13.81
C PRO A 137 0.68 -6.96 -12.38
N ALA A 138 0.95 -8.26 -12.22
CA ALA A 138 1.12 -8.90 -10.91
C ALA A 138 2.60 -9.04 -10.53
N PHE A 139 3.02 -8.34 -9.47
CA PHE A 139 4.43 -8.29 -9.05
C PHE A 139 4.93 -9.54 -8.33
N ALA A 140 4.03 -10.33 -7.72
CA ALA A 140 4.35 -11.52 -6.92
C ALA A 140 4.01 -12.86 -7.61
N THR A 141 3.50 -12.82 -8.84
CA THR A 141 3.11 -14.02 -9.59
C THR A 141 4.18 -14.34 -10.64
N SER A 142 4.94 -15.42 -10.43
CA SER A 142 6.08 -15.77 -11.30
C SER A 142 5.71 -16.07 -12.76
N THR A 143 4.44 -16.39 -13.03
CA THR A 143 3.92 -16.64 -14.38
C THR A 143 3.37 -15.38 -15.06
N ASP A 144 3.36 -14.22 -14.39
CA ASP A 144 2.97 -12.96 -15.00
C ASP A 144 4.01 -12.54 -16.05
N PRO A 145 3.62 -12.08 -17.25
CA PRO A 145 4.57 -11.69 -18.29
C PRO A 145 5.45 -10.49 -17.89
N ASN A 146 5.05 -9.71 -16.89
CA ASN A 146 5.80 -8.58 -16.36
C ASN A 146 6.67 -8.97 -15.16
N TYR A 147 6.66 -10.23 -14.72
CA TYR A 147 7.34 -10.65 -13.50
C TYR A 147 8.86 -10.40 -13.58
N GLY A 148 9.50 -10.68 -14.70
CA GLY A 148 10.94 -10.47 -14.90
C GLY A 148 11.35 -9.05 -15.27
N ARG A 149 10.39 -8.11 -15.40
CA ARG A 149 10.66 -6.73 -15.84
C ARG A 149 11.01 -5.82 -14.67
N THR A 150 11.79 -4.79 -14.94
CA THR A 150 12.05 -3.71 -13.99
C THR A 150 10.94 -2.67 -14.14
N TRP A 151 9.94 -2.70 -13.25
CA TRP A 151 8.79 -1.80 -13.25
C TRP A 151 8.34 -1.44 -11.82
N SER A 152 7.63 -0.32 -11.68
CA SER A 152 7.05 0.17 -10.42
C SER A 152 5.78 0.99 -10.70
N PHE A 153 5.04 1.34 -9.65
CA PHE A 153 3.85 2.18 -9.76
C PHE A 153 3.64 3.05 -8.52
N CYS A 154 2.91 4.15 -8.69
CA CYS A 154 2.29 4.89 -7.60
C CYS A 154 0.78 5.00 -7.82
N GLU A 155 0.04 5.15 -6.74
CA GLU A 155 -1.42 5.23 -6.75
C GLU A 155 -1.87 6.68 -6.58
N PHE A 156 -3.00 7.01 -7.20
CA PHE A 156 -3.67 8.28 -6.98
C PHE A 156 -5.19 8.17 -7.21
N THR A 157 -5.90 9.16 -6.67
CA THR A 157 -7.28 9.46 -7.01
C THR A 157 -7.36 10.96 -7.26
N PHE A 158 -7.92 11.33 -8.40
CA PHE A 158 -8.28 12.69 -8.73
C PHE A 158 -9.80 12.79 -8.89
N ASN A 159 -10.43 13.52 -7.98
CA ASN A 159 -11.88 13.63 -7.89
C ASN A 159 -12.31 15.10 -7.70
N PRO A 160 -13.61 15.41 -7.66
CA PRO A 160 -14.07 16.79 -7.48
C PRO A 160 -13.64 17.45 -6.16
N GLN A 161 -13.14 16.69 -5.18
CA GLN A 161 -12.71 17.21 -3.88
C GLN A 161 -11.20 17.50 -3.83
N GLN A 162 -10.37 16.65 -4.46
CA GLN A 162 -8.91 16.76 -4.43
C GLN A 162 -8.23 15.83 -5.44
N LEU A 163 -6.94 16.07 -5.69
CA LEU A 163 -6.00 15.01 -6.05
C LEU A 163 -5.33 14.51 -4.79
N TYR A 164 -5.33 13.20 -4.57
CA TYR A 164 -4.57 12.50 -3.53
C TYR A 164 -3.70 11.45 -4.21
N ALA A 165 -2.40 11.45 -3.93
CA ALA A 165 -1.45 10.47 -4.44
C ALA A 165 -0.52 10.02 -3.31
N ASN A 166 -0.04 8.78 -3.39
CA ASN A 166 0.84 8.23 -2.37
C ASN A 166 1.91 7.32 -2.96
N ILE A 167 3.06 7.31 -2.29
CA ILE A 167 4.08 6.27 -2.42
C ILE A 167 3.96 5.36 -1.19
N SER A 168 3.64 4.10 -1.43
CA SER A 168 3.43 3.11 -0.38
C SER A 168 4.29 1.88 -0.64
N TYR A 169 4.93 1.39 0.42
CA TYR A 169 5.66 0.13 0.48
C TYR A 169 4.88 -0.93 1.27
N VAL A 170 3.56 -0.76 1.38
CA VAL A 170 2.65 -1.78 1.93
C VAL A 170 2.78 -3.10 1.15
N ASP A 171 2.97 -3.00 -0.17
CA ASP A 171 3.05 -4.18 -1.03
C ASP A 171 4.47 -4.55 -1.45
N LEU A 172 5.27 -3.56 -1.84
CA LEU A 172 6.58 -3.82 -2.45
C LEU A 172 7.50 -2.60 -2.44
N VAL A 173 8.78 -2.89 -2.61
CA VAL A 173 9.86 -1.95 -2.96
C VAL A 173 10.51 -2.44 -4.25
N THR A 174 10.80 -1.56 -5.20
CA THR A 174 11.33 -1.95 -6.52
C THR A 174 12.65 -1.26 -6.83
N ALA A 175 13.36 -1.76 -7.85
CA ALA A 175 14.54 -1.10 -8.43
C ALA A 175 14.22 0.17 -9.25
N LEU A 176 12.97 0.65 -9.19
CA LEU A 176 12.54 1.91 -9.81
C LEU A 176 11.90 2.81 -8.76
N PRO A 177 12.72 3.62 -8.07
CA PRO A 177 12.22 4.53 -7.06
C PRO A 177 11.38 5.62 -7.74
N ILE A 178 10.19 5.88 -7.21
CA ILE A 178 9.26 6.89 -7.71
C ILE A 178 9.28 8.08 -6.75
N GLY A 179 9.14 9.31 -7.25
CA GLY A 179 8.97 10.52 -6.44
C GLY A 179 7.82 11.38 -6.97
N LEU A 180 7.15 12.13 -6.09
CA LEU A 180 5.98 12.94 -6.43
C LEU A 180 6.22 14.42 -6.12
N THR A 181 5.69 15.30 -6.96
CA THR A 181 5.46 16.71 -6.62
C THR A 181 4.07 17.10 -7.06
N LEU A 182 3.22 17.53 -6.11
CA LEU A 182 1.88 18.03 -6.38
C LEU A 182 1.85 19.53 -6.11
N GLU A 183 1.55 20.31 -7.15
CA GLU A 183 1.42 21.76 -7.09
C GLU A 183 -0.06 22.13 -7.24
N GLY A 184 -0.63 22.76 -6.22
CA GLY A 184 -1.98 23.30 -6.25
C GLY A 184 -2.04 24.61 -5.47
N ASP A 185 -2.91 24.67 -4.46
CA ASP A 185 -2.93 25.74 -3.45
C ASP A 185 -1.66 25.72 -2.59
N SER A 186 -1.08 24.53 -2.39
CA SER A 186 0.23 24.34 -1.79
C SER A 186 1.09 23.38 -2.62
N THR A 187 2.37 23.24 -2.26
CA THR A 187 3.28 22.31 -2.93
C THR A 187 3.67 21.18 -1.99
N HIS A 188 3.30 19.96 -2.37
CA HIS A 188 3.65 18.73 -1.65
C HIS A 188 4.73 18.00 -2.44
N THR A 189 5.77 17.53 -1.75
CA THR A 189 6.82 16.72 -2.37
C THR A 189 7.02 15.44 -1.56
N VAL A 190 7.04 14.31 -2.27
CA VAL A 190 7.37 13.01 -1.73
C VAL A 190 8.65 12.54 -2.40
N ALA A 191 9.71 12.40 -1.59
CA ALA A 191 11.01 11.99 -2.10
C ALA A 191 10.99 10.53 -2.57
N PRO A 192 11.71 10.20 -3.65
CA PRO A 192 11.94 8.81 -4.03
C PRO A 192 12.82 8.09 -3.01
N LEU A 193 12.76 6.75 -3.02
CA LEU A 193 13.78 5.96 -2.33
C LEU A 193 15.18 6.33 -2.87
N PRO A 194 16.18 6.48 -2.00
CA PRO A 194 17.55 6.73 -2.41
C PRO A 194 18.10 5.61 -3.30
N ASP A 195 19.06 5.95 -4.16
CA ASP A 195 19.79 4.96 -4.95
C ASP A 195 20.30 3.78 -4.10
N GLY A 196 20.13 2.56 -4.63
CA GLY A 196 20.50 1.31 -3.97
C GLY A 196 19.66 0.93 -2.75
N ALA A 197 18.55 1.62 -2.46
CA ALA A 197 17.68 1.27 -1.32
C ALA A 197 17.12 -0.15 -1.45
N VAL A 198 16.69 -0.57 -2.65
CA VAL A 198 16.15 -1.92 -2.87
C VAL A 198 17.19 -3.01 -2.55
N ASP A 199 18.46 -2.78 -2.90
CA ASP A 199 19.54 -3.72 -2.63
C ASP A 199 19.83 -3.80 -1.13
N ARG A 200 19.92 -2.64 -0.45
CA ARG A 200 20.11 -2.60 1.02
C ARG A 200 18.95 -3.25 1.78
N ILE A 201 17.72 -3.08 1.29
CA ILE A 201 16.54 -3.72 1.87
C ILE A 201 16.61 -5.24 1.66
N ALA A 202 16.94 -5.70 0.45
CA ALA A 202 17.12 -7.12 0.16
C ALA A 202 18.21 -7.74 1.03
N ASP A 203 19.37 -7.10 1.14
CA ASP A 203 20.48 -7.56 2.00
C ASP A 203 20.07 -7.61 3.47
N GLY A 204 19.35 -6.59 3.95
CA GLY A 204 18.82 -6.55 5.31
C GLY A 204 17.85 -7.71 5.61
N LEU A 205 17.00 -8.06 4.65
CA LEU A 205 16.05 -9.17 4.80
C LEU A 205 16.75 -10.53 4.74
N ILE A 206 17.73 -10.71 3.85
CA ILE A 206 18.55 -11.92 3.80
C ILE A 206 19.32 -12.10 5.11
N ALA A 207 19.92 -11.03 5.63
CA ALA A 207 20.61 -11.06 6.92
C ALA A 207 19.64 -11.39 8.08
N GLN A 208 18.41 -10.87 8.03
CA GLN A 208 17.39 -11.17 9.04
C GLN A 208 16.96 -12.64 8.98
N ALA A 209 16.74 -13.21 7.79
CA ALA A 209 16.44 -14.63 7.62
C ALA A 209 17.56 -15.52 8.18
N ALA A 210 18.82 -15.14 7.99
CA ALA A 210 19.95 -15.86 8.57
C ALA A 210 20.00 -15.78 10.11
N ALA A 211 19.45 -14.71 10.70
CA ALA A 211 19.47 -14.48 12.15
C ALA A 211 18.36 -15.23 12.89
N ASP A 212 17.15 -15.30 12.34
CA ASP A 212 15.97 -15.86 13.02
C ASP A 212 15.34 -17.08 12.33
N GLY A 213 15.82 -17.45 11.14
CA GLY A 213 15.33 -18.60 10.36
C GLY A 213 13.95 -18.40 9.73
N GLN A 214 13.37 -17.19 9.80
CA GLN A 214 12.10 -16.86 9.16
C GLN A 214 12.31 -16.53 7.68
N PRO A 215 11.29 -16.71 6.82
CA PRO A 215 11.43 -16.62 5.37
C PRO A 215 11.51 -15.17 4.83
N TRP A 216 12.26 -14.29 5.48
CA TRP A 216 12.46 -12.90 5.04
C TRP A 216 13.21 -12.82 3.70
N ASP A 217 14.11 -13.75 3.44
CA ASP A 217 14.86 -13.87 2.18
C ASP A 217 13.94 -14.21 0.98
N GLN A 218 12.85 -14.93 1.22
CA GLN A 218 11.84 -15.27 0.19
C GLN A 218 11.03 -14.07 -0.28
N LEU A 219 11.15 -12.92 0.40
CA LEU A 219 10.56 -11.65 -0.04
C LEU A 219 11.32 -11.02 -1.21
N VAL A 220 12.57 -11.44 -1.47
CA VAL A 220 13.43 -10.85 -2.48
C VAL A 220 13.22 -11.53 -3.84
N THR A 221 12.87 -10.75 -4.86
CA THR A 221 12.79 -11.21 -6.25
C THR A 221 13.98 -10.70 -7.06
N ARG A 222 14.69 -11.62 -7.71
CA ARG A 222 15.87 -11.32 -8.54
C ARG A 222 15.61 -11.54 -10.02
N GLY A 223 16.30 -10.78 -10.85
CA GLY A 223 16.31 -10.91 -12.30
C GLY A 223 17.19 -12.07 -12.76
N ALA A 224 17.14 -12.36 -14.06
CA ALA A 224 17.96 -13.41 -14.67
C ALA A 224 19.48 -13.15 -14.54
N ASP A 225 19.87 -11.89 -14.38
CA ASP A 225 21.25 -11.44 -14.15
C ASP A 225 21.64 -11.43 -12.66
N GLY A 226 20.74 -11.82 -11.76
CA GLY A 226 20.96 -11.83 -10.31
C GLY A 226 20.72 -10.49 -9.61
N SER A 227 20.43 -9.41 -10.35
CA SER A 227 20.07 -8.12 -9.76
C SER A 227 18.76 -8.20 -8.97
N VAL A 228 18.58 -7.38 -7.94
CA VAL A 228 17.30 -7.29 -7.24
C VAL A 228 16.32 -6.51 -8.10
N LEU A 229 15.22 -7.14 -8.53
CA LEU A 229 14.15 -6.46 -9.26
C LEU A 229 13.21 -5.72 -8.30
N ARG A 230 12.83 -6.43 -7.24
CA ARG A 230 11.90 -5.95 -6.22
C ARG A 230 11.96 -6.82 -4.98
N VAL A 231 11.39 -6.29 -3.92
CA VAL A 231 11.14 -6.99 -2.67
C VAL A 231 9.67 -6.81 -2.32
N ILE A 232 8.99 -7.88 -1.94
CA ILE A 232 7.55 -7.87 -1.60
C ILE A 232 7.35 -7.89 -0.08
N SER A 233 6.25 -7.34 0.39
CA SER A 233 5.90 -7.40 1.81
C SER A 233 5.44 -8.81 2.24
N PRO A 234 5.49 -9.14 3.55
CA PRO A 234 5.06 -10.44 4.06
C PRO A 234 3.64 -10.84 3.65
N GLN A 235 2.69 -9.88 3.60
CA GLN A 235 1.32 -10.16 3.17
C GLN A 235 1.24 -10.76 1.76
N ASN A 236 2.12 -10.33 0.85
CA ASN A 236 2.16 -10.82 -0.52
C ASN A 236 2.73 -12.24 -0.61
N LEU A 237 3.72 -12.58 0.22
CA LEU A 237 4.22 -13.95 0.33
C LEU A 237 3.17 -14.87 0.99
N MET A 238 2.34 -14.35 1.91
CA MET A 238 1.32 -15.11 2.62
C MET A 238 0.05 -15.35 1.79
N ALA A 239 -0.31 -14.44 0.88
CA ALA A 239 -1.58 -14.45 0.14
C ALA A 239 -1.91 -15.81 -0.54
N PRO A 240 -0.96 -16.50 -1.20
CA PRO A 240 -1.23 -17.82 -1.82
C PRO A 240 -1.57 -18.95 -0.85
N TYR A 241 -1.42 -18.72 0.46
CA TYR A 241 -1.63 -19.70 1.54
C TYR A 241 -2.83 -19.36 2.41
N PHE A 242 -3.62 -18.33 2.08
CA PHE A 242 -4.79 -17.94 2.90
C PHE A 242 -5.84 -19.05 3.03
N ASP A 243 -5.93 -19.95 2.05
CA ASP A 243 -6.80 -21.14 2.06
C ASP A 243 -6.13 -22.40 2.67
N ARG A 244 -4.83 -22.32 2.99
CA ARG A 244 -3.99 -23.38 3.54
C ARG A 244 -3.13 -22.85 4.69
N PRO A 245 -3.76 -22.40 5.79
CA PRO A 245 -3.07 -21.69 6.87
C PRO A 245 -1.92 -22.49 7.48
N ASP A 246 -1.98 -23.83 7.47
CA ASP A 246 -0.92 -24.68 8.00
C ASP A 246 0.40 -24.64 7.23
N GLN A 247 0.39 -24.10 6.01
CA GLN A 247 1.57 -23.95 5.16
C GLN A 247 2.01 -22.48 5.05
N MET A 248 1.33 -21.57 5.76
CA MET A 248 1.54 -20.13 5.59
C MET A 248 2.89 -19.69 6.16
N PRO A 249 3.71 -18.95 5.38
CA PRO A 249 4.94 -18.35 5.89
C PRO A 249 4.62 -17.34 7.00
N PHE A 250 5.51 -17.23 7.98
CA PHE A 250 5.34 -16.36 9.16
C PHE A 250 4.10 -16.63 10.03
N ARG A 251 3.38 -17.76 9.86
CA ARG A 251 2.12 -18.06 10.58
C ARG A 251 2.22 -17.80 12.08
N ASP A 252 3.30 -18.26 12.69
CA ASP A 252 3.49 -18.27 14.13
C ASP A 252 4.46 -17.18 14.63
N LEU A 253 4.89 -16.26 13.74
CA LEU A 253 5.91 -15.25 14.05
C LEU A 253 5.55 -14.45 15.31
N PHE A 254 4.33 -13.91 15.38
CA PHE A 254 3.90 -13.03 16.47
C PHE A 254 3.26 -13.77 17.65
N THR A 255 3.10 -15.09 17.61
CA THR A 255 2.30 -15.84 18.59
C THR A 255 2.72 -15.56 20.03
N ALA A 256 4.02 -15.66 20.33
CA ALA A 256 4.53 -15.42 21.69
C ALA A 256 4.24 -13.98 22.18
N GLN A 257 4.47 -12.98 21.32
CA GLN A 257 4.17 -11.58 21.66
C GLN A 257 2.67 -11.36 21.88
N ILE A 258 1.81 -11.94 21.04
CA ILE A 258 0.35 -11.82 21.17
C ILE A 258 -0.10 -12.44 22.50
N ASP A 259 0.45 -13.60 22.88
CA ASP A 259 0.16 -14.26 24.15
C ASP A 259 0.56 -13.39 25.35
N GLU A 260 1.77 -12.82 25.34
CA GLU A 260 2.25 -11.91 26.37
C GLU A 260 1.40 -10.63 26.48
N VAL A 261 1.00 -10.06 25.34
CA VAL A 261 0.13 -8.88 25.29
C VAL A 261 -1.22 -9.19 25.91
N TRP A 262 -1.83 -10.30 25.51
CA TRP A 262 -3.12 -10.72 26.07
C TRP A 262 -3.04 -10.98 27.57
N GLU A 263 -1.96 -11.59 28.04
CA GLU A 263 -1.77 -11.88 29.46
C GLU A 263 -1.57 -10.59 30.28
N LYS A 264 -0.67 -9.70 29.84
CA LYS A 264 -0.42 -8.41 30.50
C LYS A 264 -1.73 -7.64 30.71
N TYR A 265 -2.54 -7.54 29.66
CA TYR A 265 -3.77 -6.76 29.69
C TYR A 265 -4.95 -7.47 30.36
N ARG A 266 -4.76 -8.58 31.08
CA ARG A 266 -5.76 -9.10 32.03
C ARG A 266 -5.80 -8.28 33.32
N SER A 267 -4.64 -7.86 33.81
CA SER A 267 -4.49 -7.11 35.06
C SER A 267 -4.08 -5.65 34.87
N THR A 268 -3.67 -5.26 33.67
CA THR A 268 -3.24 -3.89 33.33
C THR A 268 -4.17 -3.27 32.30
N ASP A 269 -4.41 -1.97 32.40
CA ASP A 269 -5.16 -1.22 31.38
C ASP A 269 -4.31 -0.96 30.14
N LEU A 270 -4.91 -1.17 28.97
CA LEU A 270 -4.43 -0.65 27.69
C LEU A 270 -5.24 0.60 27.36
N ARG A 271 -4.58 1.74 27.15
CA ARG A 271 -5.21 3.04 26.92
C ARG A 271 -4.87 3.52 25.52
N ILE A 272 -5.88 3.60 24.66
CA ILE A 272 -5.71 4.03 23.27
C ILE A 272 -6.41 5.37 23.07
N ASP A 273 -5.63 6.40 22.76
CA ASP A 273 -6.14 7.64 22.19
C ASP A 273 -6.59 7.40 20.76
N LEU A 274 -7.86 7.68 20.50
CA LEU A 274 -8.45 7.56 19.18
C LEU A 274 -7.97 8.68 18.23
N GLN A 275 -7.33 9.72 18.77
CA GLN A 275 -6.87 10.93 18.08
C GLN A 275 -8.02 11.72 17.44
N GLY A 276 -7.72 12.91 16.91
CA GLY A 276 -8.74 13.78 16.30
C GLY A 276 -9.81 14.28 17.28
N GLY A 277 -9.48 14.39 18.57
CA GLY A 277 -10.39 14.88 19.61
C GLY A 277 -11.43 13.86 20.10
N ARG A 278 -11.30 12.58 19.72
CA ARG A 278 -12.26 11.51 20.08
C ARG A 278 -12.02 10.89 21.46
N GLY A 279 -10.90 11.25 22.09
CA GLY A 279 -10.51 10.87 23.44
C GLY A 279 -9.94 9.46 23.54
N VAL A 280 -9.60 9.09 24.77
CA VAL A 280 -8.98 7.79 25.11
C VAL A 280 -10.06 6.74 25.38
N ARG A 281 -9.78 5.49 25.01
CA ARG A 281 -10.56 4.31 25.42
C ARG A 281 -9.67 3.37 26.23
N THR A 282 -10.18 2.86 27.35
CA THR A 282 -9.46 1.91 28.20
C THR A 282 -9.91 0.50 27.86
N GLY A 283 -8.95 -0.41 27.70
CA GLY A 283 -9.17 -1.80 27.30
C GLY A 283 -8.63 -2.80 28.31
N ARG A 284 -9.36 -3.89 28.49
CA ARG A 284 -8.96 -5.04 29.32
C ARG A 284 -9.32 -6.37 28.69
N VAL A 285 -8.44 -7.35 28.87
CA VAL A 285 -8.65 -8.74 28.45
C VAL A 285 -9.46 -9.49 29.51
N SER A 286 -10.56 -10.10 29.08
CA SER A 286 -11.33 -11.07 29.87
C SER A 286 -11.61 -12.30 29.01
N GLY A 287 -11.30 -13.49 29.52
CA GLY A 287 -11.24 -14.70 28.67
C GLY A 287 -10.21 -14.51 27.56
N ASP A 288 -10.62 -14.65 26.31
CA ASP A 288 -9.77 -14.42 25.12
C ASP A 288 -10.08 -13.10 24.39
N THR A 289 -10.90 -12.23 25.01
CA THR A 289 -11.41 -11.02 24.37
C THR A 289 -10.84 -9.78 25.04
N LEU A 290 -10.17 -8.93 24.25
CA LEU A 290 -9.85 -7.56 24.64
C LEU A 290 -11.09 -6.69 24.44
N THR A 291 -11.59 -6.09 25.52
CA THR A 291 -12.77 -5.22 25.50
C THR A 291 -12.38 -3.82 25.93
N PHE A 292 -12.67 -2.84 25.07
CA PHE A 292 -12.56 -1.42 25.40
C PHE A 292 -13.89 -0.85 25.90
N ASP A 293 -13.79 0.21 26.69
CA ASP A 293 -14.93 1.07 27.04
C ASP A 293 -15.75 1.42 25.79
N GLY A 294 -17.07 1.51 25.93
CA GLY A 294 -17.99 1.62 24.78
C GLY A 294 -18.34 0.28 24.13
N GLY A 295 -17.84 -0.84 24.65
CA GLY A 295 -18.21 -2.19 24.22
C GLY A 295 -17.49 -2.65 22.94
N HIS A 296 -16.38 -2.02 22.58
CA HIS A 296 -15.60 -2.40 21.41
C HIS A 296 -14.72 -3.60 21.74
N THR A 297 -14.92 -4.72 21.04
CA THR A 297 -14.23 -5.99 21.32
C THR A 297 -13.31 -6.41 20.20
N PHE A 298 -12.20 -7.06 20.58
CA PHE A 298 -11.22 -7.66 19.69
C PHE A 298 -10.88 -9.06 20.19
N SER A 299 -11.02 -10.07 19.32
CA SER A 299 -10.48 -11.41 19.58
C SER A 299 -8.95 -11.39 19.49
N LYS A 300 -8.31 -12.41 20.05
CA LYS A 300 -6.86 -12.62 19.87
C LYS A 300 -6.50 -12.70 18.38
N PRO A 301 -5.56 -11.87 17.87
CA PRO A 301 -5.13 -11.92 16.48
C PRO A 301 -4.19 -13.10 16.24
N VAL A 302 -3.88 -13.35 14.97
CA VAL A 302 -2.75 -14.16 14.52
C VAL A 302 -1.79 -13.31 13.68
N SER A 303 -0.60 -13.84 13.34
CA SER A 303 0.40 -13.11 12.55
C SER A 303 -0.13 -12.57 11.22
N LYS A 304 -1.04 -13.31 10.56
CA LYS A 304 -1.73 -12.84 9.35
C LYS A 304 -2.52 -11.55 9.58
N ASP A 305 -3.23 -11.46 10.69
CA ASP A 305 -4.04 -10.29 11.00
C ASP A 305 -3.14 -9.07 11.19
N ILE A 306 -2.00 -9.24 11.88
CA ILE A 306 -1.01 -8.18 12.11
C ILE A 306 -0.39 -7.69 10.81
N PHE A 307 0.13 -8.59 9.95
CA PHE A 307 0.76 -8.18 8.70
C PHE A 307 -0.21 -7.54 7.72
N THR A 308 -1.43 -8.08 7.61
CA THR A 308 -2.39 -7.60 6.61
C THR A 308 -3.22 -6.41 7.09
N CYS A 309 -3.31 -6.19 8.40
CA CYS A 309 -4.19 -5.19 9.01
C CYS A 309 -5.65 -5.25 8.51
N ASN A 310 -6.11 -6.39 8.00
CA ASN A 310 -7.41 -6.51 7.32
C ASN A 310 -8.05 -7.90 7.46
N HIS A 311 -7.64 -8.68 8.47
CA HIS A 311 -8.22 -9.99 8.76
C HIS A 311 -8.47 -10.15 10.25
N GLY A 312 -9.31 -11.13 10.59
CA GLY A 312 -9.62 -11.47 11.98
C GLY A 312 -10.13 -10.24 12.74
N PRO A 313 -9.58 -9.93 13.93
CA PRO A 313 -9.98 -8.77 14.72
C PRO A 313 -9.62 -7.43 14.06
N PHE A 314 -8.79 -7.43 13.02
CA PHE A 314 -8.39 -6.23 12.28
C PHE A 314 -9.08 -6.09 10.93
N THR A 315 -10.15 -6.84 10.67
CA THR A 315 -10.98 -6.64 9.47
C THR A 315 -11.65 -5.26 9.53
N ASN A 316 -11.38 -4.39 8.54
CA ASN A 316 -11.98 -3.06 8.48
C ASN A 316 -13.43 -3.13 7.95
N ASN A 317 -14.38 -3.48 8.80
CA ASN A 317 -15.79 -3.59 8.42
C ASN A 317 -16.41 -2.18 8.28
N PRO A 318 -16.96 -1.81 7.11
CA PRO A 318 -17.59 -0.51 6.92
C PRO A 318 -18.73 -0.22 7.91
N ALA A 319 -19.44 -1.26 8.37
CA ALA A 319 -20.55 -1.14 9.32
C ALA A 319 -20.11 -0.96 10.78
N ASP A 320 -18.82 -1.16 11.09
CA ASP A 320 -18.32 -0.92 12.45
C ASP A 320 -18.33 0.58 12.78
N ASN A 321 -18.53 0.88 14.07
CA ASN A 321 -18.43 2.24 14.59
C ASN A 321 -17.01 2.79 14.38
N ASP A 322 -16.90 4.07 14.05
CA ASP A 322 -15.62 4.72 13.78
C ASP A 322 -14.64 4.67 14.97
N ASP A 323 -15.11 4.61 16.22
CA ASP A 323 -14.24 4.41 17.39
C ASP A 323 -13.59 3.02 17.34
N LYS A 324 -14.32 1.99 16.91
CA LYS A 324 -13.77 0.65 16.74
C LYS A 324 -12.75 0.60 15.61
N LYS A 325 -13.02 1.29 14.49
CA LYS A 325 -12.06 1.43 13.37
C LYS A 325 -10.79 2.17 13.81
N ALA A 326 -10.93 3.22 14.63
CA ALA A 326 -9.80 3.92 15.21
C ALA A 326 -8.98 2.99 16.14
N LEU A 327 -9.62 2.29 17.08
CA LEU A 327 -8.97 1.30 17.95
C LEU A 327 -8.21 0.24 17.14
N LEU A 328 -8.84 -0.32 16.11
CA LEU A 328 -8.26 -1.31 15.20
C LEU A 328 -6.94 -0.82 14.61
N ALA A 329 -6.93 0.40 14.04
CA ALA A 329 -5.72 0.97 13.44
C ALA A 329 -4.57 1.06 14.45
N ARG A 330 -4.83 1.50 15.69
CA ARG A 330 -3.79 1.64 16.72
C ARG A 330 -3.30 0.29 17.22
N LEU A 331 -4.19 -0.69 17.41
CA LEU A 331 -3.80 -2.06 17.77
C LEU A 331 -2.90 -2.67 16.68
N ALA A 332 -3.31 -2.57 15.42
CA ALA A 332 -2.54 -3.10 14.29
C ALA A 332 -1.16 -2.44 14.18
N ALA A 333 -1.09 -1.11 14.31
CA ALA A 333 0.18 -0.38 14.31
C ALA A 333 1.07 -0.75 15.50
N GLY A 334 0.48 -0.87 16.70
CA GLY A 334 1.20 -1.21 17.92
C GLY A 334 1.85 -2.60 17.85
N PHE A 335 1.17 -3.58 17.25
CA PHE A 335 1.72 -4.91 17.02
C PHE A 335 2.86 -4.89 15.99
N ASN A 336 2.64 -4.25 14.83
CA ASN A 336 3.68 -4.14 13.80
C ASN A 336 4.96 -3.49 14.33
N ARG A 337 4.83 -2.49 15.20
CA ARG A 337 5.95 -1.75 15.81
C ARG A 337 6.47 -2.38 17.09
N SER A 338 5.93 -3.52 17.53
CA SER A 338 6.30 -4.22 18.77
C SER A 338 6.22 -3.38 20.05
N ILE A 339 5.28 -2.42 20.12
CA ILE A 339 5.11 -1.54 21.29
C ILE A 339 3.97 -1.95 22.23
N MET A 340 3.15 -2.93 21.84
CA MET A 340 2.01 -3.39 22.64
C MET A 340 2.38 -3.83 24.06
N LEU A 341 3.60 -4.32 24.28
CA LEU A 341 4.07 -4.71 25.62
C LEU A 341 4.71 -3.57 26.40
N SER A 342 5.44 -2.68 25.74
CA SER A 342 6.22 -1.63 26.40
C SER A 342 5.40 -0.36 26.68
N HIS A 343 4.43 -0.04 25.84
CA HIS A 343 3.65 1.20 25.91
C HIS A 343 2.17 0.89 26.10
N PRO A 344 1.67 0.89 27.35
CA PRO A 344 0.24 0.69 27.63
C PRO A 344 -0.61 1.92 27.30
N ASP A 345 -0.01 3.08 27.09
CA ASP A 345 -0.65 4.29 26.59
C ASP A 345 -0.17 4.54 25.16
N GLN A 346 -1.10 4.62 24.20
CA GLN A 346 -0.81 4.71 22.77
C GLN A 346 -1.81 5.61 22.03
N PRO A 347 -1.46 6.14 20.83
CA PRO A 347 -0.11 6.16 20.25
C PRO A 347 0.77 7.26 20.86
N ASN A 348 0.18 8.19 21.63
CA ASN A 348 0.87 9.26 22.35
C ASN A 348 1.83 8.69 23.40
N GLY A 349 3.00 9.32 23.55
CA GLY A 349 4.05 8.85 24.47
C GLY A 349 5.02 7.83 23.89
N THR A 350 4.93 7.55 22.58
CA THR A 350 5.93 6.76 21.83
C THR A 350 6.73 7.66 20.91
N SER A 351 7.91 7.19 20.52
CA SER A 351 8.78 7.81 19.51
C SER A 351 9.25 6.76 18.50
N VAL A 352 9.86 7.21 17.39
CA VAL A 352 10.46 6.31 16.40
C VAL A 352 11.53 5.39 17.03
N ALA A 353 12.23 5.85 18.07
CA ALA A 353 13.24 5.05 18.78
C ALA A 353 12.64 3.86 19.56
N ASP A 354 11.35 3.92 19.89
CA ASP A 354 10.65 2.86 20.61
C ASP A 354 10.17 1.74 19.68
N TYR A 355 10.11 2.01 18.37
CA TYR A 355 9.59 1.06 17.39
C TYR A 355 10.60 -0.03 17.07
N TYR A 356 10.08 -1.24 16.84
CA TYR A 356 10.82 -2.42 16.42
C TYR A 356 11.90 -2.90 17.41
N GLN A 357 11.76 -2.55 18.70
CA GLN A 357 12.69 -2.95 19.77
C GLN A 357 12.30 -4.27 20.47
N GLY A 358 11.12 -4.82 20.18
CA GLY A 358 10.68 -6.10 20.75
C GLY A 358 11.45 -7.30 20.19
N ALA A 359 11.49 -8.40 20.96
CA ALA A 359 12.14 -9.65 20.55
C ALA A 359 11.58 -10.23 19.24
N VAL A 360 10.29 -9.99 18.97
CA VAL A 360 9.63 -10.24 17.69
C VAL A 360 9.04 -8.92 17.20
N THR A 361 9.21 -8.64 15.92
CA THR A 361 8.67 -7.42 15.29
C THR A 361 8.46 -7.59 13.78
N ASN A 362 7.79 -6.63 13.14
CA ASN A 362 7.71 -6.60 11.68
C ASN A 362 9.06 -6.14 11.10
N HIS A 363 9.94 -7.10 10.80
CA HIS A 363 11.26 -6.80 10.25
C HIS A 363 11.23 -6.23 8.83
N TRP A 364 10.21 -6.56 8.02
CA TRP A 364 9.97 -5.86 6.75
C TRP A 364 9.86 -4.36 6.98
N SER A 365 8.96 -3.95 7.87
CA SER A 365 8.74 -2.54 8.18
C SER A 365 10.00 -1.88 8.76
N ARG A 366 10.66 -2.53 9.72
CA ARG A 366 11.92 -2.05 10.32
C ARG A 366 12.99 -1.77 9.26
N ILE A 367 13.19 -2.68 8.31
CA ILE A 367 14.25 -2.61 7.31
C ILE A 367 13.90 -1.60 6.20
N VAL A 368 12.63 -1.54 5.79
CA VAL A 368 12.15 -0.56 4.80
C VAL A 368 12.31 0.86 5.35
N HIS A 369 11.86 1.14 6.57
CA HIS A 369 12.02 2.46 7.20
C HIS A 369 13.47 2.87 7.38
N ALA A 370 14.36 1.93 7.69
CA ALA A 370 15.80 2.21 7.79
C ALA A 370 16.44 2.64 6.45
N ASN A 371 15.76 2.41 5.32
CA ASN A 371 16.26 2.70 3.97
C ASN A 371 15.34 3.62 3.16
N SER A 372 14.28 4.14 3.79
CA SER A 372 13.26 4.96 3.15
C SER A 372 13.17 6.33 3.82
N PRO A 373 13.04 7.43 3.04
CA PRO A 373 12.86 8.76 3.61
C PRO A 373 11.44 8.98 4.14
N ILE A 374 10.45 8.34 3.53
CA ILE A 374 9.02 8.49 3.83
C ILE A 374 8.21 7.37 3.16
N GLY A 375 7.03 7.03 3.67
CA GLY A 375 6.08 6.09 3.06
C GLY A 375 5.67 4.98 4.03
N TYR A 376 4.47 4.44 3.84
CA TYR A 376 3.98 3.32 4.66
C TYR A 376 4.68 2.02 4.32
N ALA A 377 5.05 1.25 5.35
CA ALA A 377 5.48 -0.14 5.18
C ALA A 377 4.42 -1.17 5.61
N PHE A 378 3.30 -0.72 6.19
CA PHE A 378 2.09 -1.50 6.48
C PHE A 378 0.83 -0.58 6.51
N PRO A 379 -0.40 -1.12 6.38
CA PRO A 379 -1.59 -0.31 6.08
C PRO A 379 -1.97 0.80 7.07
N TYR A 380 -1.56 0.71 8.34
CA TYR A 380 -1.86 1.68 9.40
C TYR A 380 -0.60 2.35 9.95
N ASP A 381 0.42 2.50 9.11
CA ASP A 381 1.70 3.11 9.48
C ASP A 381 1.61 4.65 9.58
N ASP A 382 0.44 5.24 9.30
CA ASP A 382 0.07 6.62 9.63
C ASP A 382 -0.20 6.87 11.10
N VAL A 383 -0.58 5.84 11.85
CA VAL A 383 -0.78 5.98 13.28
C VAL A 383 0.50 6.54 13.88
N ARG A 384 0.43 7.69 14.52
CA ARG A 384 1.59 8.36 15.10
C ARG A 384 1.15 9.21 16.30
N PRO A 385 2.06 9.59 17.21
CA PRO A 385 1.73 10.56 18.24
C PRO A 385 1.17 11.87 17.66
N ASP A 386 0.29 12.53 18.40
CA ASP A 386 -0.27 13.81 17.99
C ASP A 386 0.82 14.88 17.89
N GLY A 387 0.76 15.70 16.83
CA GLY A 387 1.73 16.77 16.56
C GLY A 387 2.98 16.32 15.78
N GLU A 388 3.19 15.01 15.59
CA GLU A 388 4.28 14.51 14.76
C GLU A 388 4.04 14.76 13.27
N PRO A 389 5.10 14.94 12.46
CA PRO A 389 4.99 15.19 11.02
C PRO A 389 4.42 13.98 10.29
N ASP A 390 3.89 14.24 9.09
CA ASP A 390 3.36 13.17 8.26
C ASP A 390 4.45 12.30 7.63
N VAL A 391 4.24 10.99 7.70
CA VAL A 391 5.18 9.97 7.20
C VAL A 391 4.55 9.08 6.13
N SER A 392 3.32 9.40 5.70
CA SER A 392 2.53 8.58 4.79
C SER A 392 3.10 8.44 3.38
N GLY A 393 3.98 9.35 2.98
CA GLY A 393 4.42 9.47 1.59
C GLY A 393 3.29 9.95 0.68
N ALA A 394 2.30 10.64 1.23
CA ALA A 394 1.18 11.20 0.49
C ALA A 394 1.37 12.66 0.09
N ALA A 395 0.72 13.03 -1.00
CA ALA A 395 0.56 14.39 -1.47
C ALA A 395 -0.92 14.59 -1.81
N ASN A 396 -1.53 15.66 -1.31
CA ASN A 396 -2.91 15.95 -1.62
C ASN A 396 -3.18 17.45 -1.72
N ASP A 397 -4.06 17.84 -2.65
CA ASP A 397 -4.43 19.25 -2.83
C ASP A 397 -5.84 19.34 -3.42
N GLY A 398 -6.65 20.28 -2.92
CA GLY A 398 -8.04 20.49 -3.36
C GLY A 398 -8.16 21.21 -4.70
N ASN A 399 -7.09 21.88 -5.14
CA ASN A 399 -7.03 22.67 -6.37
C ASN A 399 -5.73 22.37 -7.14
N PRO A 400 -5.53 21.12 -7.57
CA PRO A 400 -4.30 20.68 -8.20
C PRO A 400 -4.12 21.35 -9.57
N ARG A 401 -2.96 21.97 -9.77
CA ARG A 401 -2.55 22.56 -11.06
C ARG A 401 -1.64 21.62 -11.84
N ARG A 402 -0.67 21.00 -11.16
CA ARG A 402 0.28 20.07 -11.76
C ARG A 402 0.61 18.92 -10.82
N PHE A 403 0.52 17.71 -11.32
CA PHE A 403 0.99 16.49 -10.69
C PHE A 403 2.21 15.97 -11.45
N THR A 404 3.38 16.08 -10.82
CA THR A 404 4.64 15.54 -11.35
C THR A 404 4.91 14.19 -10.74
N VAL A 405 5.08 13.17 -11.58
CA VAL A 405 5.51 11.83 -11.17
C VAL A 405 6.86 11.55 -11.82
N SER A 406 7.85 11.30 -10.99
CA SER A 406 9.23 11.06 -11.41
C SER A 406 9.69 9.66 -11.09
N VAL A 407 10.61 9.14 -11.88
CA VAL A 407 11.29 7.87 -11.63
C VAL A 407 12.82 8.07 -11.64
N GLY A 408 13.51 7.35 -10.76
CA GLY A 408 14.91 7.59 -10.43
C GLY A 408 15.03 8.57 -9.24
N SER A 409 16.10 8.41 -8.45
CA SER A 409 16.38 9.30 -7.32
C SER A 409 17.11 10.57 -7.72
#